data_AF-A0A0D2BPF6-F1
#
_entry.id   AF-A0A0D2BPF6-F1
#
_cell.length_a   1.000
_cell.length_b   1.000
_cell.length_c   1.000
_cell.angle_alpha   90.00
_cell.angle_beta   90.00
_cell.angle_gamma   90.00
#
_symmetry.space_group_name_H-M   'P 1'
#
loop_
_entity.id
_entity.type
_entity.pdbx_description
1 polymer ?
#
loop_
_entity_poly.entity_id
_entity_poly.type
_entity_poly.pdbx_seq_one_letter_code
_entity_poly.pdbx_strand_id
1 'polypeptide(L)'
;MASFLKDAMRLCQASTGSYGAEPVVFDRLWRTMIANVGDAYPAQASYREVFRSWLEHKLNTLQLSAEAAHDRSALQLLRSTWDLWRTLLESEKAPDPDPAQVPRVSRQFERRWIKYMGVLCYLDNLKTLGIVNKSVKPGNDEVWLLEGGRTPFLLRRIHGSHEYKFLGEAYIHGIMHGEYIQGLGSNIHWQDVWLS
;
A
#
# COMPACT_ATOMS: atom_id res chain seq x y z
N MET A 1 7.63 3.11 -13.91
CA MET A 1 6.18 3.19 -13.63
C MET A 1 5.50 1.82 -13.73
N ALA A 2 5.60 1.11 -14.87
CA ALA A 2 5.06 -0.25 -15.00
C ALA A 2 5.70 -1.27 -14.02
N SER A 3 6.99 -1.14 -13.71
CA SER A 3 7.66 -1.96 -12.69
C SER A 3 7.04 -1.77 -11.30
N PHE A 4 6.83 -0.53 -10.89
CA PHE A 4 6.19 -0.21 -9.61
C PHE A 4 4.76 -0.75 -9.52
N LEU A 5 3.95 -0.67 -10.59
CA LEU A 5 2.62 -1.30 -10.64
C LEU A 5 2.70 -2.81 -10.42
N LYS A 6 3.61 -3.47 -11.15
CA LYS A 6 3.80 -4.91 -11.05
C LYS A 6 4.25 -5.32 -9.65
N ASP A 7 5.20 -4.58 -9.08
CA ASP A 7 5.71 -4.86 -7.73
C ASP A 7 4.62 -4.61 -6.69
N ALA A 8 3.86 -3.51 -6.80
CA ALA A 8 2.70 -3.26 -5.95
C ALA A 8 1.69 -4.42 -6.02
N MET A 9 1.31 -4.87 -7.22
CA MET A 9 0.39 -6.00 -7.40
C MET A 9 0.95 -7.33 -6.87
N ARG A 10 2.26 -7.57 -6.97
CA ARG A 10 2.92 -8.75 -6.39
C ARG A 10 2.90 -8.72 -4.87
N LEU A 11 3.20 -7.56 -4.27
CA LEU A 11 3.10 -7.38 -2.81
C LEU A 11 1.67 -7.65 -2.33
N CYS A 12 0.68 -7.27 -3.15
CA CYS A 12 -0.70 -7.59 -2.87
C CYS A 12 -0.92 -9.11 -2.86
N GLN A 13 -0.51 -9.85 -3.89
CA GLN A 13 -0.66 -11.32 -3.91
C GLN A 13 -0.02 -12.02 -2.71
N ALA A 14 1.13 -11.52 -2.22
CA ALA A 14 1.78 -12.09 -1.04
C ALA A 14 0.96 -11.93 0.25
N SER A 15 0.00 -10.99 0.28
CA SER A 15 -0.84 -10.65 1.44
C SER A 15 -2.07 -11.55 1.62
N THR A 16 -2.21 -12.63 0.84
CA THR A 16 -3.27 -13.63 1.01
C THR A 16 -3.08 -14.41 2.32
N GLY A 17 -3.56 -13.87 3.45
CA GLY A 17 -3.51 -14.54 4.75
C GLY A 17 -3.51 -13.59 5.95
N SER A 18 -4.66 -13.52 6.63
CA SER A 18 -4.96 -13.00 7.98
C SER A 18 -4.34 -11.68 8.49
N TYR A 19 -5.19 -10.65 8.54
CA TYR A 19 -5.50 -9.82 9.74
C TYR A 19 -6.77 -9.03 9.35
N GLY A 20 -7.86 -9.17 10.11
CA GLY A 20 -9.17 -8.59 9.79
C GLY A 20 -9.86 -9.24 8.58
N ALA A 21 -11.15 -9.51 8.70
CA ALA A 21 -11.99 -10.16 7.69
C ALA A 21 -12.28 -9.30 6.44
N GLU A 22 -11.33 -8.46 5.99
CA GLU A 22 -11.50 -7.74 4.72
C GLU A 22 -11.23 -8.70 3.55
N PRO A 23 -12.24 -8.92 2.69
CA PRO A 23 -12.09 -9.81 1.56
C PRO A 23 -11.25 -9.10 0.50
N VAL A 24 -10.26 -9.84 0.00
CA VAL A 24 -9.52 -9.57 -1.23
C VAL A 24 -8.38 -8.56 -1.07
N VAL A 25 -7.16 -9.10 -1.16
CA VAL A 25 -5.88 -8.49 -1.50
C VAL A 25 -5.96 -7.14 -2.28
N PHE A 26 -6.86 -7.05 -3.24
CA PHE A 26 -7.10 -5.87 -4.07
C PHE A 26 -7.53 -4.65 -3.24
N ASP A 27 -8.31 -4.83 -2.17
CA ASP A 27 -8.78 -3.73 -1.33
C ASP A 27 -7.67 -3.09 -0.52
N ARG A 28 -6.74 -3.91 -0.02
CA ARG A 28 -5.57 -3.43 0.70
C ARG A 28 -4.72 -2.51 -0.16
N LEU A 29 -4.60 -2.76 -1.46
CA LEU A 29 -3.81 -1.92 -2.36
C LEU A 29 -4.36 -0.50 -2.45
N TRP A 30 -5.62 -0.38 -2.86
CA TRP A 30 -6.21 0.94 -3.11
C TRP A 30 -6.41 1.70 -1.81
N ARG A 31 -6.82 1.01 -0.73
CA ARG A 31 -6.90 1.60 0.61
C ARG A 31 -5.54 2.10 1.04
N THR A 32 -4.47 1.29 0.93
CA THR A 32 -3.13 1.74 1.29
C THR A 32 -2.71 2.95 0.47
N MET A 33 -2.95 2.95 -0.83
CA MET A 33 -2.55 4.07 -1.71
C MET A 33 -3.14 5.41 -1.27
N ILE A 34 -4.36 5.42 -0.74
CA ILE A 34 -5.02 6.63 -0.21
C ILE A 34 -4.92 6.77 1.31
N ALA A 35 -4.10 5.94 1.97
CA ALA A 35 -4.01 5.85 3.42
C ALA A 35 -5.37 5.56 4.10
N ASN A 36 -6.26 4.85 3.41
CA ASN A 36 -7.64 4.53 3.79
C ASN A 36 -8.51 5.76 4.10
N VAL A 37 -8.12 6.94 3.60
CA VAL A 37 -8.84 8.20 3.80
C VAL A 37 -9.60 8.58 2.54
N GLY A 38 -10.92 8.78 2.67
CA GLY A 38 -11.78 9.35 1.64
C GLY A 38 -12.58 10.54 2.19
N ASP A 39 -13.85 10.65 1.81
CA ASP A 39 -14.80 11.59 2.44
C ASP A 39 -15.19 11.16 3.86
N ALA A 40 -14.95 9.89 4.18
CA ALA A 40 -15.11 9.30 5.49
C ALA A 40 -13.89 8.42 5.80
N TYR A 41 -13.79 8.01 7.06
CA TYR A 41 -12.90 6.95 7.52
C TYR A 41 -13.73 5.79 8.07
N PRO A 42 -13.51 4.53 7.62
CA PRO A 42 -12.64 4.15 6.50
C PRO A 42 -13.17 4.67 5.15
N ALA A 43 -12.31 4.68 4.13
CA ALA A 43 -12.73 5.05 2.78
C ALA A 43 -13.85 4.14 2.26
N GLN A 44 -14.80 4.72 1.54
CA GLN A 44 -16.00 4.02 1.06
C GLN A 44 -15.64 2.90 0.09
N ALA A 45 -16.35 1.77 0.17
CA ALA A 45 -16.10 0.61 -0.69
C ALA A 45 -16.27 0.94 -2.19
N SER A 46 -17.13 1.90 -2.54
CA SER A 46 -17.32 2.36 -3.92
C SER A 46 -16.08 2.97 -4.56
N TYR A 47 -15.09 3.41 -3.77
CA TYR A 47 -13.82 3.92 -4.27
C TYR A 47 -13.03 2.82 -4.99
N ARG A 48 -13.33 1.54 -4.73
CA ARG A 48 -12.81 0.38 -5.45
C ARG A 48 -13.07 0.48 -6.96
N GLU A 49 -14.29 0.84 -7.35
CA GLU A 49 -14.66 0.96 -8.77
C GLU A 49 -13.94 2.14 -9.42
N VAL A 50 -13.80 3.24 -8.69
CA VAL A 50 -13.02 4.39 -9.17
C VAL A 50 -11.54 4.02 -9.36
N PHE A 51 -10.95 3.28 -8.41
CA PHE A 51 -9.59 2.79 -8.52
C PHE A 51 -9.40 1.85 -9.72
N ARG A 52 -10.34 0.92 -9.92
CA ARG A 52 -10.37 0.00 -11.06
C ARG A 52 -10.30 0.76 -12.38
N SER A 53 -11.25 1.67 -12.62
CA SER A 53 -11.28 2.45 -13.86
C SER A 53 -10.04 3.34 -14.03
N TRP A 54 -9.56 3.96 -12.95
CA TRP A 54 -8.34 4.77 -12.99
C TRP A 54 -7.11 3.94 -13.36
N LEU A 55 -6.95 2.76 -12.77
CA LEU A 55 -5.80 1.88 -13.00
C LEU A 55 -5.81 1.29 -14.41
N GLU A 56 -6.97 0.86 -14.91
CA GLU A 56 -7.12 0.38 -16.29
C GLU A 56 -6.75 1.48 -17.30
N HIS A 57 -7.22 2.71 -17.06
CA HIS A 57 -6.83 3.84 -17.89
C HIS A 57 -5.31 4.04 -17.90
N LYS A 58 -4.65 3.98 -16.74
CA LYS A 58 -3.18 4.08 -16.64
C LYS A 58 -2.44 2.97 -17.38
N LEU A 59 -2.88 1.73 -17.23
CA LEU A 59 -2.28 0.59 -17.93
C LEU A 59 -2.43 0.72 -19.44
N ASN A 60 -3.60 1.18 -19.92
CA ASN A 60 -3.83 1.45 -21.34
C ASN A 60 -2.93 2.57 -21.88
N THR A 61 -2.78 3.69 -21.15
CA THR A 61 -1.87 4.77 -21.55
C THR A 61 -0.42 4.31 -21.62
N LEU A 62 0.02 3.49 -20.65
CA LEU A 62 1.36 2.91 -20.63
C LEU A 62 1.59 1.96 -21.81
N GLN A 63 0.59 1.14 -22.14
CA GLN A 63 0.61 0.22 -23.28
C GLN A 63 0.78 0.98 -24.59
N LEU A 64 -0.07 1.98 -24.85
CA LEU A 64 0.00 2.81 -26.06
C LEU A 64 1.37 3.51 -26.19
N SER A 65 1.91 4.01 -25.07
CA SER A 65 3.22 4.66 -25.05
C SER A 65 4.37 3.68 -25.37
N ALA A 66 4.31 2.46 -24.84
CA ALA A 66 5.31 1.42 -25.10
C ALA A 66 5.24 0.90 -26.54
N GLU A 67 4.03 0.79 -27.11
CA GLU A 67 3.80 0.39 -28.50
C GLU A 67 4.38 1.44 -29.46
N ALA A 68 4.08 2.72 -29.24
CA ALA A 68 4.63 3.81 -30.05
C ALA A 68 6.17 3.85 -30.00
N ALA A 69 6.76 3.58 -28.83
CA ALA A 69 8.20 3.51 -28.65
C ALA A 69 8.85 2.19 -29.13
N HIS A 70 8.05 1.20 -29.57
CA HIS A 70 8.52 -0.15 -29.91
C HIS A 70 9.33 -0.82 -28.77
N ASP A 71 9.00 -0.50 -27.51
CA ASP A 71 9.70 -1.01 -26.33
C ASP A 71 9.21 -2.41 -25.95
N ARG A 72 9.86 -3.44 -26.51
CA ARG A 72 9.49 -4.84 -26.26
C ARG A 72 9.57 -5.24 -24.79
N SER A 73 10.54 -4.69 -24.03
CA SER A 73 10.70 -5.01 -22.61
C SER A 73 9.57 -4.43 -21.78
N ALA A 74 9.15 -3.19 -22.06
CA ALA A 74 7.99 -2.58 -21.42
C ALA A 74 6.69 -3.31 -21.77
N LEU A 75 6.51 -3.73 -23.03
CA LEU A 75 5.33 -4.49 -23.46
C LEU A 75 5.23 -5.86 -22.77
N GLN A 76 6.36 -6.57 -22.63
CA GLN A 76 6.38 -7.83 -21.88
C GLN A 76 6.04 -7.63 -20.40
N LEU A 77 6.56 -6.55 -19.81
CA LEU A 77 6.26 -6.19 -18.42
C LEU A 77 4.77 -5.84 -18.24
N LEU A 78 4.20 -5.04 -19.14
CA LEU A 78 2.79 -4.66 -19.12
C LEU A 78 1.87 -5.86 -19.32
N ARG A 79 2.19 -6.78 -20.23
CA ARG A 79 1.46 -8.05 -20.39
C ARG A 79 1.35 -8.79 -19.07
N SER A 80 2.49 -9.01 -18.40
CA SER A 80 2.50 -9.69 -17.09
C SER A 80 1.78 -8.90 -16.00
N THR A 81 1.72 -7.57 -16.10
CA THR A 81 1.00 -6.71 -15.16
C THR A 81 -0.52 -6.84 -15.38
N TRP A 82 -0.96 -6.90 -16.64
CA TRP A 82 -2.35 -7.17 -17.00
C TRP A 82 -2.82 -8.57 -16.59
N ASP A 83 -1.96 -9.58 -16.67
CA ASP A 83 -2.27 -10.93 -16.18
C ASP A 83 -2.54 -10.90 -14.66
N LEU A 84 -1.65 -10.26 -13.88
CA LEU A 84 -1.85 -10.08 -12.44
C LEU A 84 -3.12 -9.28 -12.12
N TRP A 85 -3.35 -8.21 -12.87
CA TRP A 85 -4.55 -7.38 -12.72
C TRP A 85 -5.83 -8.18 -12.90
N ARG A 86 -5.90 -9.00 -13.96
CA ARG A 86 -7.06 -9.87 -14.21
C ARG A 86 -7.31 -10.86 -13.08
N THR A 87 -6.25 -11.46 -12.53
CA THR A 87 -6.39 -12.36 -11.37
C THR A 87 -6.90 -11.65 -10.11
N LEU A 88 -6.49 -10.39 -9.89
CA LEU A 88 -6.94 -9.62 -8.73
C LEU A 88 -8.39 -9.12 -8.84
N LEU A 89 -8.89 -8.99 -10.07
CA LEU A 89 -10.23 -8.50 -10.38
C LEU A 89 -11.36 -9.50 -10.11
N GLU A 90 -11.07 -10.75 -9.77
CA GLU A 90 -12.06 -11.80 -9.42
C GLU A 90 -12.73 -11.57 -8.04
N SER A 91 -12.82 -10.31 -7.59
CA SER A 91 -13.48 -9.89 -6.36
C SER A 91 -14.97 -9.61 -6.55
N GLU A 92 -15.72 -9.68 -5.44
CA GLU A 92 -17.08 -9.13 -5.35
C GLU A 92 -17.17 -7.71 -5.95
N LYS A 93 -18.24 -7.44 -6.72
CA LYS A 93 -18.53 -6.11 -7.24
C LYS A 93 -18.75 -5.15 -6.07
N ALA A 94 -18.07 -4.01 -6.05
CA ALA A 94 -18.33 -2.98 -5.05
C ALA A 94 -19.57 -2.14 -5.45
N PRO A 95 -20.19 -1.42 -4.50
CA PRO A 95 -21.26 -0.48 -4.83
C PRO A 95 -20.80 0.54 -5.87
N ASP A 96 -21.70 0.91 -6.78
CA ASP A 96 -21.40 1.93 -7.78
C ASP A 96 -21.08 3.27 -7.08
N PRO A 97 -20.03 3.99 -7.50
CA PRO A 97 -19.66 5.26 -6.89
C PRO A 97 -20.66 6.35 -7.27
N ASP A 98 -20.88 7.30 -6.35
CA ASP A 98 -21.58 8.54 -6.66
C ASP A 98 -20.84 9.25 -7.80
N PRO A 99 -21.49 9.53 -8.95
CA PRO A 99 -20.87 10.22 -10.08
C PRO A 99 -20.23 11.56 -9.70
N ALA A 100 -20.75 12.26 -8.69
CA ALA A 100 -20.19 13.51 -8.21
C ALA A 100 -18.81 13.34 -7.54
N GLN A 101 -18.55 12.18 -6.95
CA GLN A 101 -17.29 11.88 -6.26
C GLN A 101 -16.18 11.42 -7.23
N VAL A 102 -16.54 10.74 -8.33
CA VAL A 102 -15.59 10.08 -9.25
C VAL A 102 -14.41 10.98 -9.65
N PRO A 103 -14.61 12.22 -10.14
CA PRO A 103 -13.48 13.05 -10.58
C PRO A 103 -12.50 13.39 -9.44
N ARG A 104 -13.02 13.60 -8.23
CA ARG A 104 -12.22 13.95 -7.06
C ARG A 104 -11.43 12.74 -6.56
N VAL A 105 -12.07 11.57 -6.48
CA VAL A 105 -11.43 10.32 -6.04
C VAL A 105 -10.37 9.87 -7.05
N SER A 106 -10.64 9.94 -8.36
CA SER A 106 -9.63 9.69 -9.40
C SER A 106 -8.42 10.61 -9.26
N ARG A 107 -8.63 11.91 -9.01
CA ARG A 107 -7.53 12.86 -8.74
C ARG A 107 -6.77 12.54 -7.45
N GLN A 108 -7.45 12.01 -6.44
CA GLN A 108 -6.80 11.58 -5.20
C GLN A 108 -5.85 10.41 -5.48
N PHE A 109 -6.30 9.40 -6.21
CA PHE A 109 -5.43 8.30 -6.64
C PHE A 109 -4.25 8.80 -7.48
N GLU A 110 -4.48 9.71 -8.43
CA GLU A 110 -3.39 10.31 -9.23
C GLU A 110 -2.33 10.99 -8.37
N ARG A 111 -2.74 11.86 -7.45
CA ARG A 111 -1.82 12.59 -6.57
C ARG A 111 -1.04 11.65 -5.67
N ARG A 112 -1.72 10.65 -5.12
CA ARG A 112 -1.12 9.67 -4.21
C ARG A 112 -0.19 8.73 -4.94
N TRP A 113 -0.54 8.32 -6.15
CA TRP A 113 0.32 7.57 -7.06
C TRP A 113 1.66 8.27 -7.27
N ILE A 114 1.63 9.54 -7.69
CA ILE A 114 2.84 10.33 -7.93
C ILE A 114 3.66 10.48 -6.64
N LYS A 115 2.98 10.75 -5.51
CA LYS A 115 3.63 10.94 -4.20
C LYS A 115 4.27 9.67 -3.67
N TYR A 116 3.60 8.53 -3.81
CA TYR A 116 3.95 7.27 -3.16
C TYR A 116 4.61 6.24 -4.08
N MET A 117 4.82 6.58 -5.35
CA MET A 117 5.61 5.78 -6.25
C MET A 117 7.01 5.56 -5.68
N GLY A 118 7.37 4.29 -5.47
CA GLY A 118 8.66 3.88 -4.91
C GLY A 118 8.77 3.91 -3.39
N VAL A 119 7.66 4.12 -2.66
CA VAL A 119 7.64 4.05 -1.19
C VAL A 119 6.51 3.17 -0.63
N LEU A 120 5.89 2.35 -1.47
CA LEU A 120 5.04 1.25 -1.03
C LEU A 120 5.93 0.13 -0.48
N CYS A 121 5.60 -0.39 0.70
CA CYS A 121 6.29 -1.54 1.30
C CYS A 121 5.32 -2.65 1.65
N TYR A 122 5.89 -3.82 1.95
CA TYR A 122 5.19 -4.96 2.49
C TYR A 122 5.85 -5.40 3.79
N LEU A 123 5.05 -5.58 4.83
CA LEU A 123 5.51 -6.07 6.12
C LEU A 123 5.31 -7.58 6.14
N ASP A 124 6.40 -8.33 6.01
CA ASP A 124 6.37 -9.78 5.88
C ASP A 124 5.77 -10.49 7.10
N ASN A 125 6.00 -9.97 8.31
CA ASN A 125 5.50 -10.56 9.56
C ASN A 125 3.99 -10.37 9.73
N LEU A 126 3.45 -9.23 9.27
CA LEU A 126 2.04 -8.87 9.41
C LEU A 126 1.23 -9.07 8.14
N LYS A 127 1.88 -9.50 7.05
CA LYS A 127 1.28 -9.74 5.73
C LYS A 127 0.42 -8.57 5.25
N THR A 128 0.88 -7.33 5.48
CA THR A 128 0.15 -6.10 5.16
C THR A 128 1.01 -5.09 4.38
N LEU A 129 0.35 -4.12 3.76
CA LEU A 129 0.98 -3.07 2.97
C LEU A 129 1.14 -1.80 3.79
N GLY A 130 2.14 -1.01 3.42
CA GLY A 130 2.39 0.30 4.02
C GLY A 130 2.99 1.31 3.06
N ILE A 131 2.94 2.57 3.46
CA ILE A 131 3.64 3.68 2.82
C ILE A 131 4.71 4.15 3.78
N VAL A 132 5.94 4.21 3.28
CA VAL A 132 7.13 4.59 4.04
C VAL A 132 7.81 5.82 3.43
N ASN A 133 8.99 6.19 3.92
CA ASN A 133 9.83 7.20 3.28
C ASN A 133 10.85 6.54 2.31
N LYS A 134 11.43 7.34 1.42
CA LYS A 134 12.38 6.87 0.39
C LYS A 134 13.72 6.36 0.93
N SER A 135 14.04 6.65 2.19
CA SER A 135 15.31 6.24 2.81
C SER A 135 15.27 4.81 3.38
N VAL A 136 14.10 4.15 3.28
CA VAL A 136 13.91 2.79 3.79
C VAL A 136 14.77 1.78 3.04
N LYS A 137 15.37 0.88 3.81
CA LYS A 137 16.19 -0.25 3.36
C LYS A 137 15.51 -1.56 3.76
N PRO A 138 14.95 -2.32 2.81
CA PRO A 138 14.37 -3.62 3.07
C PRO A 138 15.33 -4.54 3.84
N GLY A 139 14.80 -5.30 4.80
CA GLY A 139 15.55 -6.26 5.61
C GLY A 139 16.34 -5.68 6.78
N ASN A 140 16.53 -4.37 6.86
CA ASN A 140 17.29 -3.72 7.94
C ASN A 140 16.50 -2.62 8.68
N ASP A 141 15.35 -2.22 8.15
CA ASP A 141 14.47 -1.24 8.76
C ASP A 141 13.22 -1.91 9.32
N GLU A 142 12.83 -1.48 10.50
CA GLU A 142 11.77 -2.07 11.29
C GLU A 142 10.64 -1.06 11.48
N VAL A 143 9.40 -1.56 11.52
CA VAL A 143 8.24 -0.78 11.90
C VAL A 143 7.98 -0.96 13.38
N TRP A 144 7.92 0.15 14.11
CA TRP A 144 7.69 0.21 15.54
C TRP A 144 6.43 0.99 15.88
N LEU A 145 5.73 0.53 16.92
CA LEU A 145 4.73 1.33 17.63
C LEU A 145 5.40 1.83 18.90
N LEU A 146 5.55 3.15 19.00
CA LEU A 146 6.11 3.79 20.19
C LEU A 146 4.97 4.21 21.11
N GLU A 147 5.14 4.00 22.42
CA GLU A 147 4.16 4.43 23.41
C GLU A 147 3.89 5.93 23.30
N GLY A 148 2.62 6.34 23.37
CA GLY A 148 2.18 7.72 23.15
C GLY A 148 2.19 8.19 21.70
N GLY A 149 2.76 7.40 20.79
CA GLY A 149 2.75 7.64 19.34
C GLY A 149 1.35 7.50 18.73
N ARG A 150 1.06 8.33 17.72
CA ARG A 150 -0.22 8.29 16.98
C ARG A 150 -0.14 7.56 15.64
N THR A 151 1.03 7.06 15.28
CA THR A 151 1.31 6.41 14.00
C THR A 151 2.45 5.41 14.16
N PRO A 152 2.56 4.39 13.28
CA PRO A 152 3.78 3.60 13.18
C PRO A 152 5.00 4.44 12.79
N PHE A 153 6.17 4.04 13.29
CA PHE A 153 7.46 4.67 13.03
C PHE A 153 8.44 3.69 12.39
N LEU A 154 9.37 4.23 11.60
CA LEU A 154 10.46 3.48 11.00
C LEU A 154 11.73 3.70 11.80
N LEU A 155 12.28 2.62 12.31
CA LEU A 155 13.56 2.62 13.02
C LEU A 155 14.57 1.75 12.28
N ARG A 156 15.84 2.16 12.32
CA ARG A 156 16.96 1.37 11.80
C ARG A 156 17.94 1.11 12.92
N ARG A 157 18.20 -0.16 13.22
CA ARG A 157 19.24 -0.55 14.17
C ARG A 157 20.61 -0.05 13.69
N ILE A 158 21.35 0.59 14.60
CA ILE A 158 22.74 0.99 14.33
C ILE A 158 23.64 -0.22 14.56
N HIS A 159 24.41 -0.59 13.53
CA HIS A 159 25.27 -1.78 13.60
C HIS A 159 26.30 -1.65 14.73
N GLY A 160 26.37 -2.67 15.60
CA GLY A 160 27.26 -2.67 16.76
C GLY A 160 26.78 -1.82 17.95
N SER A 161 25.53 -1.33 17.92
CA SER A 161 24.92 -0.55 19.00
C SER A 161 23.56 -1.11 19.42
N HIS A 162 23.12 -0.73 20.62
CA HIS A 162 21.75 -0.93 21.12
C HIS A 162 20.79 0.19 20.69
N GLU A 163 21.31 1.23 20.04
CA GLU A 163 20.55 2.39 19.58
C GLU A 163 19.93 2.16 18.19
N TYR A 164 18.87 2.92 17.96
CA TYR A 164 18.15 2.99 16.70
C TYR A 164 18.21 4.40 16.13
N LYS A 165 18.38 4.50 14.82
CA LYS A 165 18.16 5.73 14.09
C LYS A 165 16.68 5.89 13.77
N PHE A 166 16.10 7.02 14.14
CA PHE A 166 14.76 7.40 13.72
C PHE A 166 14.75 7.78 12.23
N LEU A 167 13.90 7.13 11.44
CA LEU A 167 13.76 7.41 10.00
C LEU A 167 12.49 8.18 9.64
N GLY A 168 11.51 8.26 10.54
CA GLY A 168 10.25 8.97 10.32
C GLY A 168 9.01 8.10 10.53
N GLU A 169 7.87 8.66 10.18
CA GLU A 169 6.56 8.00 10.29
C GLU A 169 6.28 7.08 9.09
N ALA A 170 5.41 6.10 9.32
CA ALA A 170 4.86 5.22 8.29
C ALA A 170 3.35 5.10 8.41
N TYR A 171 2.66 4.99 7.27
CA TYR A 171 1.29 4.49 7.22
C TYR A 171 1.35 2.98 7.02
N ILE A 172 0.79 2.19 7.94
CA ILE A 172 0.63 0.75 7.73
C ILE A 172 -0.85 0.39 7.82
N HIS A 173 -1.35 -0.27 6.78
CA HIS A 173 -2.75 -0.63 6.69
C HIS A 173 -3.13 -1.65 7.77
N GLY A 174 -4.21 -1.36 8.51
CA GLY A 174 -4.68 -2.17 9.63
C GLY A 174 -3.93 -1.96 10.94
N ILE A 175 -3.03 -0.96 11.02
CA ILE A 175 -2.30 -0.63 12.25
C ILE A 175 -2.56 0.82 12.67
N MET A 176 -2.63 1.75 11.72
CA MET A 176 -2.59 3.19 11.99
C MET A 176 -3.68 3.69 12.97
N HIS A 177 -4.86 3.06 13.02
CA HIS A 177 -5.96 3.51 13.86
C HIS A 177 -6.17 2.62 15.10
N GLY A 178 -5.13 1.88 15.49
CA GLY A 178 -5.13 1.06 16.71
C GLY A 178 -5.81 -0.30 16.55
N GLU A 179 -6.22 -0.68 15.35
CA GLU A 179 -6.87 -1.97 15.07
C GLU A 179 -5.96 -3.14 15.47
N TYR A 180 -4.65 -2.98 15.25
CA TYR A 180 -3.64 -3.97 15.62
C TYR A 180 -3.51 -4.15 17.14
N ILE A 181 -3.47 -3.06 17.90
CA ILE A 181 -3.37 -3.08 19.37
C ILE A 181 -4.65 -3.68 19.98
N GLN A 182 -5.82 -3.32 19.46
CA GLN A 182 -7.09 -3.89 19.89
C GLN A 182 -7.16 -5.40 19.66
N GLY A 183 -6.61 -5.88 18.53
CA GLY A 183 -6.56 -7.31 18.20
C GLY A 183 -5.60 -8.14 19.08
N LEU A 184 -4.55 -7.53 19.65
CA LEU A 184 -3.57 -8.22 20.49
C LEU A 184 -4.02 -8.40 21.96
N GLY A 185 -4.94 -7.56 22.44
CA GLY A 185 -5.40 -7.60 23.84
C GLY A 185 -4.24 -7.46 24.82
N SER A 186 -4.10 -8.42 25.75
CA SER A 186 -3.02 -8.44 26.76
C SER A 186 -1.68 -8.97 26.25
N ASN A 187 -1.59 -9.47 25.01
CA ASN A 187 -0.37 -10.07 24.46
C ASN A 187 0.57 -9.03 23.82
N ILE A 188 0.71 -7.87 24.47
CA ILE A 188 1.61 -6.80 24.03
C ILE A 188 2.87 -6.84 24.89
N HIS A 189 4.01 -7.03 24.24
CA HIS A 189 5.32 -6.96 24.87
C HIS A 189 5.94 -5.60 24.59
N TRP A 190 6.08 -4.78 25.63
CA TRP A 190 6.79 -3.52 25.58
C TRP A 190 8.28 -3.73 25.83
N GLN A 191 9.11 -2.96 25.13
CA GLN A 191 10.54 -2.90 25.36
C GLN A 191 11.03 -1.46 25.22
N ASP A 192 12.02 -1.10 26.03
CA ASP A 192 12.70 0.18 25.92
C ASP A 192 13.60 0.19 24.69
N VAL A 193 13.63 1.32 23.98
CA VAL A 193 14.51 1.56 22.83
C VAL A 193 15.21 2.91 22.97
N TRP A 194 16.48 2.95 22.61
CA TRP A 194 17.28 4.18 22.63
C TRP A 194 17.40 4.74 21.22
N LEU A 195 17.13 6.04 21.07
CA LEU A 195 17.25 6.75 19.80
C LEU A 195 18.55 7.56 19.77
N SER A 196 19.24 7.49 18.63
CA SER A 196 20.44 8.28 18.31
C SER A 196 20.09 9.55 17.53
#